data_AF-A0A7S2LA08-F1
#
_entry.id   AF-A0A7S2LA08-F1
#
_cell.length_a   1.000
_cell.length_b   1.000
_cell.length_c   1.000
_cell.angle_alpha   90.00
_cell.angle_beta   90.00
_cell.angle_gamma   90.00
#
_symmetry.space_group_name_H-M   'P 1'
#
loop_
_entity.id
_entity.type
_entity.pdbx_description
1 polymer ?
#
loop_
_entity_poly.entity_id
_entity_poly.type
_entity_poly.pdbx_seq_one_letter_code
_entity_poly.pdbx_strand_id
1 'polypeptide(L)'
;ASYVYFTEFLASHGFVVVACDHVGSSRYTILNGQVVKAGGARLDASQADRPKDLLFLLNCLERMHLGADSRFAGRLDTDRCAVTGMSFGGWAAAKAVDLGDPRVKAAVLHCPSLARGTLDRAVETPVMTMIGTEDTVIGAEGNQLCHKYFEDARGPKYMVEIKPAGHVTFTSCEQYSATYGNGIGPSRSLTRPGEMYEPLAQEEAHAIINHYTLAFLDAYLRGRMEKLKTLQCNDFGEVMENKYAH
;
A
#
# COMPACT_ATOMS: atom_id res chain seq x y z
N ALA A 1 4.85 -2.46 -12.87
CA ALA A 1 5.44 -3.80 -12.63
C ALA A 1 6.21 -3.91 -11.31
N SER A 2 6.46 -2.82 -10.56
CA SER A 2 7.12 -2.86 -9.24
C SER A 2 6.28 -3.43 -8.08
N TYR A 3 5.10 -4.00 -8.32
CA TYR A 3 4.16 -4.43 -7.26
C TYR A 3 3.66 -5.87 -7.47
N VAL A 4 4.29 -6.62 -8.37
CA VAL A 4 3.79 -7.92 -8.83
C VAL A 4 3.73 -8.96 -7.70
N TYR A 5 4.70 -8.96 -6.77
CA TYR A 5 4.72 -9.86 -5.61
C TYR A 5 3.42 -9.76 -4.79
N PHE A 6 2.88 -8.55 -4.67
CA PHE A 6 1.71 -8.25 -3.85
C PHE A 6 0.43 -8.49 -4.62
N THR A 7 0.35 -8.01 -5.87
CA THR A 7 -0.87 -8.15 -6.67
C THR A 7 -1.15 -9.60 -7.05
N GLU A 8 -0.13 -10.38 -7.40
CA GLU A 8 -0.32 -11.81 -7.72
C GLU A 8 -0.61 -12.63 -6.47
N PHE A 9 0.01 -12.29 -5.34
CA PHE A 9 -0.31 -12.92 -4.06
C PHE A 9 -1.78 -12.71 -3.68
N LEU A 10 -2.29 -11.49 -3.73
CA LEU A 10 -3.70 -11.23 -3.44
C LEU A 10 -4.63 -11.94 -4.44
N ALA A 11 -4.28 -11.93 -5.74
CA ALA A 11 -5.05 -12.64 -6.76
C ALA A 11 -5.12 -14.16 -6.49
N SER A 12 -4.01 -14.79 -6.09
CA SER A 12 -3.97 -16.22 -5.76
C SER A 12 -4.79 -16.59 -4.52
N HIS A 13 -5.12 -15.60 -3.68
CA HIS A 13 -5.98 -15.75 -2.51
C HIS A 13 -7.44 -15.36 -2.76
N GLY A 14 -7.83 -15.19 -4.04
CA GLY A 14 -9.21 -14.97 -4.45
C GLY A 14 -9.68 -13.51 -4.38
N PHE A 15 -8.75 -12.54 -4.41
CA PHE A 15 -9.10 -11.13 -4.62
C PHE A 15 -9.04 -10.78 -6.10
N VAL A 16 -9.92 -9.88 -6.54
CA VAL A 16 -9.75 -9.18 -7.81
C VAL A 16 -8.89 -7.95 -7.54
N VAL A 17 -7.73 -7.88 -8.17
CA VAL A 17 -6.77 -6.79 -7.96
C VAL A 17 -6.72 -5.92 -9.21
N VAL A 18 -6.90 -4.61 -9.04
CA VAL A 18 -6.75 -3.62 -10.12
C VAL A 18 -5.71 -2.61 -9.71
N ALA A 19 -4.62 -2.56 -10.47
CA ALA A 19 -3.57 -1.57 -10.31
C ALA A 19 -3.61 -0.61 -11.50
N CYS A 20 -3.60 0.70 -11.23
CA CYS A 20 -3.44 1.71 -12.29
C CYS A 20 -2.01 2.25 -12.32
N ASP A 21 -1.63 2.68 -13.51
CA ASP A 21 -0.61 3.69 -13.68
C ASP A 21 -1.26 5.08 -13.68
N HIS A 22 -0.62 6.03 -13.00
CA HIS A 22 -1.06 7.43 -13.03
C HIS A 22 -0.31 8.16 -14.14
N VAL A 23 -1.01 8.44 -15.25
CA VAL A 23 -0.43 9.07 -16.45
C VAL A 23 0.29 10.37 -16.07
N GLY A 24 1.53 10.52 -16.52
CA GLY A 24 2.37 11.70 -16.22
C GLY A 24 3.00 11.68 -14.82
N SER A 25 2.69 10.69 -13.97
CA SER A 25 3.27 10.52 -12.62
C SER A 25 3.81 9.11 -12.35
N SER A 26 3.65 8.16 -13.27
CA SER A 26 4.41 6.90 -13.32
C SER A 26 5.73 7.09 -14.08
N ARG A 27 6.70 6.16 -13.90
CA ARG A 27 7.98 6.16 -14.65
C ARG A 27 7.75 6.30 -16.16
N TYR A 28 6.77 5.55 -16.66
CA TYR A 28 6.14 5.76 -17.95
C TYR A 28 4.74 5.14 -17.92
N THR A 29 3.90 5.53 -18.85
CA THR A 29 2.60 4.94 -19.15
C THR A 29 2.49 4.73 -20.66
N ILE A 30 1.59 3.85 -21.09
CA ILE A 30 1.32 3.64 -22.52
C ILE A 30 -0.11 4.10 -22.78
N LEU A 31 -0.27 5.14 -23.59
CA LEU A 31 -1.57 5.65 -24.02
C LEU A 31 -1.66 5.58 -25.54
N ASN A 32 -2.63 4.80 -26.05
CA ASN A 32 -2.84 4.60 -27.49
C ASN A 32 -1.55 4.19 -28.23
N GLY A 33 -0.78 3.28 -27.62
CA GLY A 33 0.51 2.81 -28.15
C GLY A 33 1.68 3.77 -27.99
N GLN A 34 1.48 4.95 -27.40
CA GLN A 34 2.53 5.96 -27.19
C GLN A 34 3.04 5.94 -25.75
N VAL A 35 4.36 6.02 -25.59
CA VAL A 35 5.00 6.13 -24.28
C VAL A 35 4.87 7.56 -23.76
N VAL A 36 4.18 7.72 -22.62
CA VAL A 36 4.08 8.98 -21.89
C VAL A 36 4.90 8.88 -20.62
N LYS A 37 5.98 9.66 -20.54
CA LYS A 37 6.86 9.75 -19.37
C LYS A 37 6.30 10.72 -18.32
N ALA A 38 6.88 10.69 -17.12
CA ALA A 38 6.53 11.64 -16.08
C ALA A 38 6.79 13.09 -16.51
N GLY A 39 5.86 14.00 -16.18
CA GLY A 39 5.98 15.44 -16.44
C GLY A 39 4.70 16.12 -16.95
N GLY A 40 4.81 17.44 -17.13
CA GLY A 40 3.74 18.30 -17.63
C GLY A 40 2.55 18.43 -16.68
N ALA A 41 1.44 18.97 -17.19
CA ALA A 41 0.25 19.29 -16.41
C ALA A 41 -0.34 18.11 -15.62
N ARG A 42 -0.13 16.86 -16.08
CA ARG A 42 -0.59 15.67 -15.35
C ARG A 42 0.27 15.35 -14.12
N LEU A 43 1.56 15.65 -14.15
CA LEU A 43 2.40 15.56 -12.96
C LEU A 43 1.96 16.60 -11.93
N ASP A 44 1.69 17.83 -12.38
CA ASP A 44 1.27 18.94 -11.53
C ASP A 44 -0.08 18.65 -10.85
N ALA A 45 -1.02 18.03 -11.57
CA ALA A 45 -2.32 17.62 -11.03
C ALA A 45 -2.30 16.31 -10.24
N SER A 46 -1.18 15.57 -10.25
CA SER A 46 -1.12 14.18 -9.77
C SER A 46 -1.60 14.01 -8.34
N GLN A 47 -1.31 14.97 -7.46
CA GLN A 47 -1.76 14.91 -6.08
C GLN A 47 -3.30 14.97 -5.96
N ALA A 48 -3.94 15.86 -6.72
CA ALA A 48 -5.40 15.98 -6.70
C ALA A 48 -6.09 14.80 -7.40
N ASP A 49 -5.44 14.19 -8.38
CA ASP A 49 -6.05 13.19 -9.25
C ASP A 49 -5.91 11.76 -8.73
N ARG A 50 -4.76 11.40 -8.11
CA ARG A 50 -4.50 10.02 -7.66
C ARG A 50 -5.61 9.42 -6.79
N PRO A 51 -6.17 10.10 -5.78
CA PRO A 51 -7.26 9.54 -4.98
C PRO A 51 -8.53 9.32 -5.81
N LYS A 52 -8.81 10.22 -6.78
CA LYS A 52 -9.97 10.13 -7.67
C LYS A 52 -9.79 9.00 -8.69
N ASP A 53 -8.57 8.76 -9.17
CA ASP A 53 -8.26 7.65 -10.06
C ASP A 53 -8.60 6.30 -9.39
N LEU A 54 -8.30 6.14 -8.09
CA LEU A 54 -8.65 4.94 -7.34
C LEU A 54 -10.18 4.71 -7.30
N LEU A 55 -10.96 5.75 -6.99
CA LEU A 55 -12.43 5.66 -6.99
C LEU A 55 -13.02 5.51 -8.39
N PHE A 56 -12.37 6.09 -9.41
CA PHE A 56 -12.74 5.90 -10.81
C PHE A 56 -12.56 4.44 -11.26
N LEU A 57 -11.48 3.77 -10.84
CA LEU A 57 -11.31 2.34 -11.09
C LEU A 57 -12.43 1.52 -10.45
N LEU A 58 -12.85 1.88 -9.24
CA LEU A 58 -13.95 1.21 -8.57
C LEU A 58 -15.27 1.36 -9.36
N ASN A 59 -15.54 2.56 -9.88
CA ASN A 59 -16.66 2.78 -10.80
C ASN A 59 -16.54 1.96 -12.10
N CYS A 60 -15.32 1.77 -12.61
CA CYS A 60 -15.10 0.92 -13.78
C CYS A 60 -15.44 -0.54 -13.49
N LEU A 61 -15.00 -1.06 -12.34
CA LEU A 61 -15.31 -2.42 -11.90
C LEU A 61 -16.81 -2.63 -11.69
N GLU A 62 -17.49 -1.65 -11.11
CA GLU A 62 -18.95 -1.71 -10.96
C GLU A 62 -19.66 -1.76 -12.31
N ARG A 63 -19.24 -0.95 -13.29
CA ARG A 63 -19.80 -1.04 -14.65
C ARG A 63 -19.55 -2.41 -15.29
N MET A 64 -18.35 -2.98 -15.09
CA MET A 64 -18.03 -4.33 -15.58
C MET A 64 -18.90 -5.39 -14.89
N HIS A 65 -19.10 -5.28 -13.58
CA HIS A 65 -20.01 -6.13 -12.81
C HIS A 65 -21.44 -6.05 -13.35
N LEU A 66 -21.91 -4.86 -13.71
CA LEU A 66 -23.24 -4.61 -14.27
C LEU A 66 -23.38 -4.98 -15.76
N GLY A 67 -22.35 -5.55 -16.37
CA GLY A 67 -22.43 -6.13 -17.72
C GLY A 67 -21.81 -5.31 -18.84
N ALA A 68 -21.06 -4.24 -18.54
CA ALA A 68 -20.24 -3.56 -19.56
C ALA A 68 -19.14 -4.47 -20.15
N ASP A 69 -18.80 -5.55 -19.44
CA ASP A 69 -17.88 -6.60 -19.89
C ASP A 69 -18.40 -7.98 -19.45
N SER A 70 -18.73 -8.84 -20.40
CA SER A 70 -19.31 -10.16 -20.15
C SER A 70 -18.41 -11.10 -19.34
N ARG A 71 -17.10 -10.84 -19.30
CA ARG A 71 -16.13 -11.62 -18.49
C ARG A 71 -16.34 -11.45 -17.00
N PHE A 72 -16.87 -10.29 -16.59
CA PHE A 72 -16.99 -9.86 -15.20
C PHE A 72 -18.44 -9.67 -14.73
N ALA A 73 -19.42 -9.75 -15.64
CA ALA A 73 -20.84 -9.61 -15.34
C ALA A 73 -21.28 -10.52 -14.18
N GLY A 74 -21.74 -9.93 -13.08
CA GLY A 74 -22.18 -10.65 -11.88
C GLY A 74 -21.08 -11.37 -11.10
N ARG A 75 -19.79 -11.09 -11.37
CA ARG A 75 -18.64 -11.84 -10.80
C ARG A 75 -17.75 -11.03 -9.87
N LEU A 76 -17.99 -9.73 -9.74
CA LEU A 76 -17.21 -8.85 -8.88
C LEU A 76 -18.02 -8.45 -7.66
N ASP A 77 -17.40 -8.40 -6.49
CA ASP A 77 -17.98 -7.74 -5.33
C ASP A 77 -17.39 -6.34 -5.23
N THR A 78 -18.17 -5.33 -5.64
CA THR A 78 -17.72 -3.93 -5.67
C THR A 78 -18.11 -3.15 -4.44
N ASP A 79 -18.86 -3.76 -3.51
CA ASP A 79 -19.34 -3.11 -2.28
C ASP A 79 -18.42 -3.37 -1.08
N ARG A 80 -17.48 -4.31 -1.23
CA ARG A 80 -16.48 -4.67 -0.20
C ARG A 80 -15.06 -4.56 -0.74
N CYS A 81 -14.61 -3.33 -0.91
CA CYS A 81 -13.29 -3.05 -1.49
C CYS A 81 -12.28 -2.55 -0.45
N ALA A 82 -11.00 -2.83 -0.69
CA ALA A 82 -9.91 -2.15 0.00
C ALA A 82 -9.10 -1.32 -0.99
N VAL A 83 -8.55 -0.21 -0.49
CA VAL A 83 -7.57 0.61 -1.23
C VAL A 83 -6.18 0.40 -0.65
N THR A 84 -5.17 0.43 -1.52
CA THR A 84 -3.79 0.19 -1.11
C THR A 84 -2.82 0.94 -2.00
N GLY A 85 -1.63 1.23 -1.48
CA GLY A 85 -0.56 1.81 -2.26
C GLY A 85 0.72 2.04 -1.45
N MET A 86 1.82 2.25 -2.19
CA MET A 86 3.12 2.61 -1.62
C MET A 86 3.37 4.09 -1.65
N SER A 87 4.09 4.66 -0.69
CA SER A 87 4.71 5.98 -0.86
C SER A 87 3.65 7.03 -1.24
N PHE A 88 3.77 7.69 -2.40
CA PHE A 88 2.73 8.59 -2.90
C PHE A 88 1.38 7.88 -3.14
N GLY A 89 1.39 6.63 -3.59
CA GLY A 89 0.19 5.79 -3.68
C GLY A 89 -0.40 5.45 -2.31
N GLY A 90 0.42 5.32 -1.27
CA GLY A 90 -0.05 5.13 0.10
C GLY A 90 -0.76 6.37 0.64
N TRP A 91 -0.21 7.56 0.38
CA TRP A 91 -0.93 8.82 0.63
C TRP A 91 -2.24 8.89 -0.17
N ALA A 92 -2.24 8.48 -1.44
CA ALA A 92 -3.44 8.52 -2.27
C ALA A 92 -4.53 7.54 -1.78
N ALA A 93 -4.14 6.37 -1.30
CA ALA A 93 -5.06 5.40 -0.69
C ALA A 93 -5.65 5.94 0.62
N ALA A 94 -4.83 6.54 1.51
CA ALA A 94 -5.33 7.24 2.69
C ALA A 94 -6.30 8.37 2.31
N LYS A 95 -5.95 9.18 1.31
CA LYS A 95 -6.82 10.25 0.84
C LYS A 95 -8.11 9.73 0.20
N ALA A 96 -8.09 8.57 -0.45
CA ALA A 96 -9.30 7.94 -0.97
C ALA A 96 -10.25 7.49 0.15
N VAL A 97 -9.71 7.07 1.30
CA VAL A 97 -10.52 6.82 2.51
C VAL A 97 -11.18 8.12 3.00
N ASP A 98 -10.44 9.24 3.07
CA ASP A 98 -11.00 10.54 3.47
C ASP A 98 -12.18 11.00 2.59
N LEU A 99 -12.19 10.59 1.31
CA LEU A 99 -13.27 10.95 0.38
C LEU A 99 -14.58 10.23 0.70
N GLY A 100 -14.57 9.23 1.60
CA GLY A 100 -15.77 8.65 2.18
C GLY A 100 -16.60 7.79 1.23
N ASP A 101 -15.99 7.19 0.20
CA ASP A 101 -16.70 6.27 -0.68
C ASP A 101 -17.18 5.05 0.12
N PRO A 102 -18.51 4.79 0.19
CA PRO A 102 -19.06 3.77 1.08
C PRO A 102 -18.63 2.34 0.72
N ARG A 103 -18.11 2.11 -0.49
CA ARG A 103 -17.62 0.81 -0.94
C ARG A 103 -16.23 0.48 -0.38
N VAL A 104 -15.47 1.48 0.07
CA VAL A 104 -14.14 1.30 0.67
C VAL A 104 -14.29 0.91 2.13
N LYS A 105 -13.95 -0.34 2.45
CA LYS A 105 -14.12 -0.95 3.79
C LYS A 105 -12.82 -1.11 4.56
N ALA A 106 -11.67 -0.96 3.90
CA ALA A 106 -10.37 -1.09 4.54
C ALA A 106 -9.27 -0.40 3.70
N ALA A 107 -8.15 -0.05 4.34
CA ALA A 107 -6.96 0.43 3.64
C ALA A 107 -5.67 -0.25 4.14
N VAL A 108 -4.76 -0.56 3.20
CA VAL A 108 -3.42 -1.07 3.50
C VAL A 108 -2.38 -0.15 2.89
N LEU A 109 -1.60 0.53 3.72
CA LEU A 109 -0.69 1.60 3.32
C LEU A 109 0.76 1.16 3.51
N HIS A 110 1.56 1.14 2.45
CA HIS A 110 2.98 0.77 2.52
C HIS A 110 3.87 2.03 2.44
N CYS A 111 4.69 2.27 3.46
CA CYS A 111 5.59 3.44 3.58
C CYS A 111 4.95 4.75 3.06
N PRO A 112 3.72 5.11 3.49
CA PRO A 112 2.95 6.16 2.82
C PRO A 112 3.62 7.54 2.99
N SER A 113 3.68 8.33 1.92
CA SER A 113 4.26 9.69 1.93
C SER A 113 3.28 10.71 2.50
N LEU A 114 2.97 10.61 3.79
CA LEU A 114 1.91 11.38 4.44
C LEU A 114 2.19 12.90 4.54
N ALA A 115 3.45 13.33 4.33
CA ALA A 115 3.82 14.74 4.27
C ALA A 115 3.26 15.48 3.03
N ARG A 116 2.70 14.75 2.04
CA ARG A 116 2.29 15.35 0.76
C ARG A 116 1.01 16.17 0.82
N GLY A 117 0.27 16.17 1.92
CA GLY A 117 -0.90 17.05 2.06
C GLY A 117 -1.77 16.68 3.24
N THR A 118 -2.87 17.42 3.40
CA THR A 118 -3.79 17.21 4.53
C THR A 118 -4.60 15.94 4.36
N LEU A 119 -4.58 15.11 5.40
CA LEU A 119 -5.40 13.92 5.56
C LEU A 119 -6.32 14.11 6.75
N ASP A 120 -7.55 13.60 6.64
CA ASP A 120 -8.34 13.34 7.82
C ASP A 120 -7.74 12.10 8.50
N ARG A 121 -7.31 12.26 9.75
CA ARG A 121 -6.70 11.17 10.49
C ARG A 121 -7.69 10.51 11.42
N ALA A 122 -8.88 11.09 11.60
CA ALA A 122 -9.94 10.57 12.45
C ALA A 122 -10.85 9.59 11.69
N VAL A 123 -10.27 8.77 10.80
CA VAL A 123 -11.02 7.82 9.98
C VAL A 123 -11.53 6.66 10.82
N GLU A 124 -12.80 6.27 10.59
CA GLU A 124 -13.45 5.10 11.19
C GLU A 124 -13.19 3.81 10.38
N THR A 125 -12.80 3.96 9.11
CA THR A 125 -12.45 2.84 8.24
C THR A 125 -11.21 2.11 8.78
N PRO A 126 -11.22 0.77 8.88
CA PRO A 126 -10.05 -0.01 9.26
C PRO A 126 -8.81 0.33 8.41
N VAL A 127 -7.68 0.60 9.05
CA VAL A 127 -6.41 0.89 8.35
C VAL A 127 -5.25 0.07 8.91
N MET A 128 -4.48 -0.51 8.01
CA MET A 128 -3.17 -1.07 8.28
C MET A 128 -2.09 -0.21 7.64
N THR A 129 -1.17 0.31 8.44
CA THR A 129 0.03 1.02 7.97
C THR A 129 1.24 0.11 8.13
N MET A 130 2.06 -0.02 7.10
CA MET A 130 3.30 -0.78 7.14
C MET A 130 4.48 0.11 6.78
N ILE A 131 5.57 0.06 7.55
CA ILE A 131 6.78 0.87 7.30
C ILE A 131 8.06 0.05 7.44
N GLY A 132 9.12 0.50 6.77
CA GLY A 132 10.48 0.02 7.01
C GLY A 132 11.23 0.93 7.98
N THR A 133 11.91 0.36 8.97
CA THR A 133 12.61 1.17 9.99
C THR A 133 13.83 1.92 9.45
N GLU A 134 14.37 1.49 8.31
CA GLU A 134 15.52 2.10 7.62
C GLU A 134 15.11 2.90 6.37
N ASP A 135 13.84 3.31 6.27
CA ASP A 135 13.31 4.06 5.12
C ASP A 135 13.93 5.47 4.99
N THR A 136 14.92 5.58 4.11
CA THR A 136 15.61 6.85 3.83
C THR A 136 14.87 7.78 2.86
N VAL A 137 13.73 7.36 2.29
CA VAL A 137 12.96 8.18 1.33
C VAL A 137 11.92 9.03 2.05
N ILE A 138 11.11 8.43 2.94
CA ILE A 138 10.22 9.23 3.79
C ILE A 138 10.95 9.73 5.04
N GLY A 139 12.05 9.08 5.42
CA GLY A 139 12.92 9.49 6.50
C GLY A 139 12.28 9.37 7.88
N ALA A 140 13.02 9.79 8.91
CA ALA A 140 12.55 9.74 10.29
C ALA A 140 11.26 10.55 10.49
N GLU A 141 11.15 11.72 9.88
CA GLU A 141 9.94 12.55 9.93
C GLU A 141 8.74 11.87 9.25
N GLY A 142 8.96 11.22 8.11
CA GLY A 142 7.91 10.46 7.42
C GLY A 142 7.43 9.25 8.22
N ASN A 143 8.36 8.50 8.84
CA ASN A 143 8.02 7.41 9.76
C ASN A 143 7.22 7.93 10.96
N GLN A 144 7.61 9.05 11.55
CA GLN A 144 6.86 9.72 12.63
C GLN A 144 5.44 10.12 12.18
N LEU A 145 5.27 10.61 10.96
CA LEU A 145 3.94 10.89 10.41
C LEU A 145 3.10 9.63 10.26
N CYS A 146 3.71 8.49 9.90
CA CYS A 146 3.02 7.19 9.82
C CYS A 146 2.56 6.72 11.22
N HIS A 147 3.42 6.82 12.22
CA HIS A 147 3.05 6.55 13.62
C HIS A 147 1.89 7.44 14.06
N LYS A 148 1.97 8.74 13.80
CA LYS A 148 0.91 9.67 14.16
C LYS A 148 -0.41 9.37 13.44
N TYR A 149 -0.36 8.98 12.17
CA TYR A 149 -1.56 8.58 11.43
C TYR A 149 -2.22 7.33 12.03
N PHE A 150 -1.42 6.33 12.42
CA PHE A 150 -1.91 5.20 13.20
C PHE A 150 -2.52 5.65 14.54
N GLU A 151 -1.81 6.45 15.33
CA GLU A 151 -2.30 6.92 16.64
C GLU A 151 -3.63 7.69 16.55
N ASP A 152 -3.76 8.57 15.55
CA ASP A 152 -4.91 9.46 15.36
C ASP A 152 -6.15 8.72 14.78
N ALA A 153 -5.98 7.56 14.13
CA ALA A 153 -7.09 6.77 13.57
C ALA A 153 -8.10 6.35 14.65
N ARG A 154 -9.40 6.49 14.36
CA ARG A 154 -10.49 6.19 15.31
C ARG A 154 -11.00 4.77 15.20
N GLY A 155 -11.09 4.25 13.97
CA GLY A 155 -11.47 2.88 13.71
C GLY A 155 -10.34 1.88 13.99
N PRO A 156 -10.57 0.59 13.70
CA PRO A 156 -9.56 -0.44 13.87
C PRO A 156 -8.27 -0.13 13.12
N LYS A 157 -7.16 -0.10 13.85
CA LYS A 157 -5.88 0.39 13.35
C LYS A 157 -4.79 -0.61 13.63
N TYR A 158 -3.90 -0.77 12.66
CA TYR A 158 -2.76 -1.68 12.70
C TYR A 158 -1.51 -0.99 12.17
N MET A 159 -0.38 -1.22 12.83
CA MET A 159 0.94 -0.83 12.37
C MET A 159 1.83 -2.07 12.29
N VAL A 160 2.54 -2.26 11.18
CA VAL A 160 3.59 -3.26 11.02
C VAL A 160 4.89 -2.55 10.66
N GLU A 161 5.93 -2.76 11.46
CA GLU A 161 7.25 -2.16 11.25
C GLU A 161 8.26 -3.27 10.97
N ILE A 162 8.86 -3.29 9.78
CA ILE A 162 9.78 -4.36 9.37
C ILE A 162 11.23 -3.90 9.58
N LYS A 163 12.05 -4.77 10.19
CA LYS A 163 13.43 -4.50 10.62
C LYS A 163 14.43 -5.50 10.02
N PRO A 164 15.57 -5.04 9.47
CA PRO A 164 15.82 -3.70 8.95
C PRO A 164 15.28 -3.59 7.51
N ALA A 165 14.08 -3.04 7.31
CA ALA A 165 13.53 -2.80 5.96
C ALA A 165 13.66 -1.33 5.54
N GLY A 166 13.83 -1.10 4.24
CA GLY A 166 13.87 0.24 3.64
C GLY A 166 12.64 0.53 2.78
N HIS A 167 12.62 1.68 2.09
CA HIS A 167 11.44 2.15 1.35
C HIS A 167 10.97 1.18 0.27
N VAL A 168 11.91 0.60 -0.48
CA VAL A 168 11.59 -0.25 -1.64
C VAL A 168 11.49 -1.73 -1.31
N THR A 169 11.60 -2.10 -0.03
CA THR A 169 11.27 -3.44 0.47
C THR A 169 9.83 -3.85 0.17
N PHE A 170 8.94 -2.89 -0.10
CA PHE A 170 7.53 -3.10 -0.44
C PHE A 170 7.29 -3.11 -1.95
N THR A 171 8.27 -3.59 -2.73
CA THR A 171 8.22 -3.60 -4.20
C THR A 171 8.86 -4.87 -4.77
N SER A 172 8.61 -5.13 -6.05
CA SER A 172 9.34 -6.13 -6.85
C SER A 172 10.56 -5.55 -7.59
N CYS A 173 11.23 -4.52 -7.03
CA CYS A 173 12.34 -3.87 -7.73
C CYS A 173 13.63 -4.69 -7.75
N GLU A 174 13.74 -5.71 -6.90
CA GLU A 174 14.82 -6.70 -6.87
C GLU A 174 14.91 -7.49 -8.18
N GLN A 175 13.77 -7.67 -8.86
CA GLN A 175 13.73 -8.29 -10.19
C GLN A 175 14.42 -7.44 -11.26
N TYR A 176 14.58 -6.14 -11.02
CA TYR A 176 15.29 -5.23 -11.93
C TYR A 176 16.75 -5.04 -11.51
N SER A 177 17.02 -4.97 -10.20
CA SER A 177 18.35 -4.73 -9.66
C SER A 177 18.47 -5.30 -8.25
N ALA A 178 19.38 -6.26 -8.07
CA ALA A 178 19.69 -6.84 -6.76
C ALA A 178 20.35 -5.84 -5.78
N THR A 179 20.85 -4.71 -6.29
CA THR A 179 21.51 -3.65 -5.50
C THR A 179 20.81 -2.30 -5.68
N TYR A 180 19.48 -2.32 -5.80
CA TYR A 180 18.69 -1.09 -5.94
C TYR A 180 18.90 -0.11 -4.77
N GLY A 181 19.22 -0.63 -3.58
CA GLY A 181 19.38 0.14 -2.34
C GLY A 181 18.05 0.47 -1.67
N ASN A 182 18.13 1.09 -0.50
CA ASN A 182 16.98 1.45 0.34
C ASN A 182 16.00 0.29 0.61
N GLY A 183 16.56 -0.86 0.99
CA GLY A 183 15.79 -2.06 1.33
C GLY A 183 16.01 -3.25 0.40
N ILE A 184 16.72 -3.08 -0.72
CA ILE A 184 17.09 -4.16 -1.65
C ILE A 184 18.62 -4.16 -1.83
N GLY A 185 19.28 -5.19 -1.33
CA GLY A 185 20.75 -5.26 -1.27
C GLY A 185 21.37 -4.17 -0.38
N PRO A 186 22.70 -4.00 -0.41
CA PRO A 186 23.41 -3.07 0.47
C PRO A 186 22.80 -1.67 0.43
N SER A 187 22.36 -1.16 1.59
CA SER A 187 21.56 0.05 1.70
C SER A 187 22.12 1.04 2.74
N ARG A 188 21.90 2.34 2.55
CA ARG A 188 22.30 3.36 3.54
C ARG A 188 21.36 3.30 4.73
N SER A 189 21.91 3.33 5.94
CA SER A 189 21.11 3.31 7.17
C SER A 189 20.53 4.69 7.48
N LEU A 190 19.23 4.71 7.80
CA LEU A 190 18.54 5.85 8.40
C LEU A 190 18.91 5.99 9.87
N THR A 191 18.97 4.87 10.61
CA THR A 191 19.17 4.88 12.07
C THR A 191 20.64 5.07 12.46
N ARG A 192 21.57 4.75 11.56
CA ARG A 192 23.02 4.97 11.72
C ARG A 192 23.56 5.79 10.53
N PRO A 193 23.41 7.12 10.55
CA PRO A 193 23.81 7.97 9.43
C PRO A 193 25.28 7.79 9.05
N GLY A 194 25.54 7.55 7.76
CA GLY A 194 26.88 7.30 7.23
C GLY A 194 27.27 5.82 7.15
N GLU A 195 26.49 4.94 7.76
CA GLU A 195 26.69 3.50 7.69
C GLU A 195 25.83 2.83 6.60
N MET A 196 26.25 1.63 6.21
CA MET A 196 25.48 0.72 5.38
C MET A 196 24.87 -0.38 6.25
N TYR A 197 23.75 -0.94 5.82
CA TYR A 197 23.16 -2.13 6.42
C TYR A 197 22.76 -3.11 5.32
N GLU A 198 22.65 -4.39 5.71
CA GLU A 198 22.04 -5.42 4.86
C GLU A 198 20.57 -5.55 5.24
N PRO A 199 19.63 -5.28 4.31
CA PRO A 199 18.21 -5.45 4.56
C PRO A 199 17.82 -6.91 4.80
N LEU A 200 16.65 -7.09 5.42
CA LEU A 200 15.96 -8.38 5.42
C LEU A 200 15.80 -8.87 3.96
N ALA A 201 15.93 -10.18 3.72
CA ALA A 201 15.75 -10.74 2.37
C ALA A 201 14.34 -10.41 1.84
N GLN A 202 14.23 -10.18 0.53
CA GLN A 202 12.97 -9.75 -0.08
C GLN A 202 11.87 -10.78 0.10
N GLU A 203 12.20 -12.06 0.03
CA GLU A 203 11.26 -13.16 0.24
C GLU A 203 10.69 -13.15 1.67
N GLU A 204 11.54 -12.89 2.66
CA GLU A 204 11.14 -12.80 4.07
C GLU A 204 10.29 -11.55 4.33
N ALA A 205 10.70 -10.39 3.81
CA ALA A 205 9.94 -9.16 3.95
C ALA A 205 8.57 -9.26 3.25
N HIS A 206 8.53 -9.81 2.04
CA HIS A 206 7.28 -10.06 1.31
C HIS A 206 6.39 -11.06 2.04
N ALA A 207 6.94 -12.08 2.70
CA ALA A 207 6.17 -13.01 3.52
C ALA A 207 5.46 -12.29 4.68
N ILE A 208 6.16 -11.38 5.38
CA ILE A 208 5.58 -10.55 6.45
C ILE A 208 4.45 -9.69 5.89
N ILE A 209 4.72 -8.92 4.82
CA ILE A 209 3.75 -8.00 4.21
C ILE A 209 2.49 -8.76 3.78
N ASN A 210 2.67 -9.88 3.10
CA ASN A 210 1.57 -10.69 2.57
C ASN A 210 0.76 -11.35 3.69
N HIS A 211 1.42 -11.86 4.74
CA HIS A 211 0.77 -12.50 5.89
C HIS A 211 -0.19 -11.56 6.62
N TYR A 212 0.30 -10.38 7.01
CA TYR A 212 -0.52 -9.41 7.73
C TYR A 212 -1.58 -8.77 6.84
N THR A 213 -1.26 -8.49 5.58
CA THR A 213 -2.25 -7.98 4.61
C THR A 213 -3.38 -8.97 4.43
N LEU A 214 -3.09 -10.25 4.20
CA LEU A 214 -4.12 -11.26 3.97
C LEU A 214 -5.02 -11.42 5.19
N ALA A 215 -4.43 -11.52 6.39
CA ALA A 215 -5.20 -11.59 7.63
C ALA A 215 -6.11 -10.39 7.83
N PHE A 216 -5.62 -9.18 7.50
CA PHE A 216 -6.38 -7.95 7.60
C PHE A 216 -7.54 -7.91 6.60
N LEU A 217 -7.30 -8.23 5.33
CA LEU A 217 -8.35 -8.24 4.32
C LEU A 217 -9.37 -9.36 4.55
N ASP A 218 -8.94 -10.54 5.00
CA ASP A 218 -9.85 -11.62 5.39
C ASP A 218 -10.78 -11.19 6.54
N ALA A 219 -10.25 -10.49 7.55
CA ALA A 219 -11.07 -9.96 8.62
C ALA A 219 -12.06 -8.91 8.07
N TYR A 220 -11.59 -7.82 7.49
CA TYR A 220 -12.42 -6.65 7.22
C TYR A 220 -13.24 -6.71 5.93
N LEU A 221 -12.84 -7.51 4.93
CA LEU A 221 -13.62 -7.68 3.70
C LEU A 221 -14.45 -8.96 3.70
N ARG A 222 -13.95 -10.04 4.32
CA ARG A 222 -14.60 -11.36 4.29
C ARG A 222 -15.26 -11.77 5.61
N GLY A 223 -15.19 -10.92 6.64
CA GLY A 223 -15.83 -11.16 7.93
C GLY A 223 -15.17 -12.28 8.76
N ARG A 224 -13.95 -12.69 8.41
CA ARG A 224 -13.20 -13.74 9.11
C ARG A 224 -12.53 -13.19 10.36
N MET A 225 -13.34 -12.87 11.37
CA MET A 225 -12.89 -12.20 12.60
C MET A 225 -11.86 -13.04 13.40
N GLU A 226 -11.77 -14.35 13.17
CA GLU A 226 -10.72 -15.18 13.77
C GLU A 226 -9.31 -14.76 13.33
N LYS A 227 -9.18 -14.11 12.16
CA LYS A 227 -7.91 -13.59 11.64
C LYS A 227 -7.39 -12.38 12.41
N LEU A 228 -8.20 -11.74 13.25
CA LEU A 228 -7.74 -10.68 14.15
C LEU A 228 -6.63 -11.17 15.09
N LYS A 229 -6.61 -12.46 15.46
CA LYS A 229 -5.54 -13.04 16.27
C LYS A 229 -4.17 -12.90 15.59
N THR A 230 -4.10 -13.16 14.29
CA THR A 230 -2.88 -12.99 13.49
C THR A 230 -2.40 -11.54 13.53
N LEU A 231 -3.32 -10.57 13.47
CA LEU A 231 -2.98 -9.15 13.52
C LEU A 231 -2.47 -8.68 14.88
N GLN A 232 -2.76 -9.44 15.94
CA GLN A 232 -2.46 -9.12 17.33
C GLN A 232 -1.20 -9.85 17.85
N CYS A 233 -0.67 -10.78 17.07
CA CYS A 233 0.54 -11.53 17.39
C CYS A 233 1.72 -11.07 16.52
N ASN A 234 2.92 -11.10 17.08
CA ASN A 234 4.14 -11.00 16.30
C ASN A 234 4.55 -12.41 15.85
N ASP A 235 4.22 -12.76 14.61
CA ASP A 235 4.43 -14.10 14.06
C ASP A 235 5.85 -14.30 13.47
N PHE A 236 6.65 -13.22 13.41
CA PHE A 236 7.98 -13.24 12.77
C PHE A 236 9.12 -12.82 13.73
N GLY A 237 8.83 -12.67 15.02
CA GLY A 237 9.84 -12.40 16.04
C GLY A 237 10.56 -11.06 15.83
N GLU A 238 11.88 -11.06 15.93
CA GLU A 238 12.68 -9.82 16.03
C GLU A 238 12.77 -9.00 14.73
N VAL A 239 12.41 -9.59 13.58
CA VAL A 239 12.47 -8.89 12.28
C VAL A 239 11.27 -7.96 12.03
N MET A 240 10.35 -7.85 12.98
CA MET A 240 9.27 -6.86 12.92
C MET A 240 8.70 -6.51 14.30
N GLU A 241 7.93 -5.43 14.33
CA GLU A 241 6.98 -5.12 15.40
C GLU A 241 5.58 -4.93 14.82
N ASN A 242 4.54 -5.34 15.55
CA ASN A 242 3.17 -5.00 15.24
C ASN A 242 2.50 -4.28 16.42
N LYS A 243 1.71 -3.26 16.11
CA LYS A 243 0.85 -2.54 17.07
C LYS A 243 -0.57 -2.54 16.54
N TYR A 244 -1.53 -2.54 17.44
CA TYR A 244 -2.95 -2.52 17.08
C TYR A 244 -3.79 -1.79 18.14
N ALA A 245 -4.94 -1.26 17.72
CA ALA A 245 -5.98 -0.76 18.59
C ALA A 245 -7.33 -0.80 17.85
N HIS A 246 -8.42 -0.88 18.61
CA HIS A 246 -9.81 -0.90 18.12
C HIS A 246 -10.58 0.26 18.71
#